data_AF-A0A0F9GKS1-F1
#
_entry.id   AF-A0A0F9GKS1-F1
#
_cell.length_a   1.000
_cell.length_b   1.000
_cell.length_c   1.000
_cell.angle_alpha   90.00
_cell.angle_beta   90.00
_cell.angle_gamma   90.00
#
_symmetry.space_group_name_H-M   'P 1'
#
loop_
_entity.id
_entity.type
_entity.pdbx_description
1 polymer ?
#
loop_
_entity_poly.entity_id
_entity_poly.type
_entity_poly.pdbx_seq_one_letter_code
_entity_poly.pdbx_strand_id
1 'polypeptide(L)' 'MARMRVVSMNKWGDGGIQVQFELVPPGEGMAVNHTEMATPDRTMEFSRLMDMKLYDEFDIDTKKVATA' A
#
# COMPACT_ATOMS: atom_id res chain seq x y z
N MET A 1 -15.87 1.55 -5.76
CA MET A 1 -14.56 0.86 -5.93
C MET A 1 -13.90 0.75 -4.57
N ALA A 2 -13.44 -0.44 -4.19
CA ALA A 2 -12.65 -0.59 -2.96
C ALA A 2 -11.41 0.30 -3.10
N ARG A 3 -11.10 1.10 -2.07
CA ARG A 3 -9.91 1.94 -2.04
C ARG A 3 -8.84 1.22 -1.25
N MET A 4 -7.66 1.10 -1.83
CA MET A 4 -6.48 0.57 -1.15
C MET A 4 -5.58 1.75 -0.81
N ARG A 5 -5.19 1.87 0.45
CA ARG A 5 -4.30 2.94 0.92
C ARG A 5 -3.09 2.36 1.61
N VAL A 6 -1.90 2.85 1.29
CA VAL A 6 -0.69 2.48 2.03
C VAL A 6 -0.66 3.24 3.35
N VAL A 7 -0.62 2.52 4.47
CA VAL A 7 -0.62 3.08 5.82
C VAL A 7 0.81 3.29 6.32
N SER A 8 1.66 2.28 6.11
CA SER A 8 3.06 2.35 6.53
C SER A 8 3.96 1.50 5.63
N MET A 9 5.21 1.92 5.49
CA MET A 9 6.24 1.14 4.82
C MET A 9 7.51 1.17 5.67
N ASN A 10 8.02 -0.01 6.00
CA ASN A 10 9.22 -0.20 6.79
C ASN A 10 10.24 -1.03 6.02
N LYS A 11 11.53 -0.80 6.31
CA LYS A 11 12.59 -1.71 5.88
C LYS A 11 12.48 -3.00 6.68
N TRP A 12 12.68 -4.12 6.01
CA TRP A 12 12.60 -5.47 6.58
C TRP A 12 13.82 -6.30 6.19
N GLY A 13 14.58 -6.80 7.16
CA GLY A 13 15.77 -7.63 6.90
C GLY A 13 16.85 -6.93 6.05
N ASP A 14 17.61 -7.72 5.28
CA ASP A 14 18.71 -7.28 4.41
C ASP A 14 18.20 -6.60 3.12
N GLY A 15 17.42 -5.53 3.28
CA GLY A 15 16.93 -4.71 2.18
C GLY A 15 15.54 -5.08 1.65
N GLY A 16 14.81 -5.93 2.36
CA GLY A 16 13.39 -6.15 2.11
C GLY A 16 12.53 -4.96 2.54
N ILE A 17 11.27 -5.03 2.15
CA ILE A 17 10.24 -4.06 2.49
C ILE A 17 9.08 -4.78 3.16
N GLN A 18 8.50 -4.10 4.14
CA GLN A 18 7.23 -4.46 4.75
C GLN A 18 6.26 -3.31 4.50
N VAL A 19 5.13 -3.61 3.88
CA VAL A 19 4.09 -2.66 3.54
C VAL A 19 2.82 -3.03 4.30
N GLN A 20 2.26 -2.07 5.01
CA GLN A 20 0.93 -2.16 5.58
C GLN A 20 -0.03 -1.35 4.72
N PHE A 21 -1.13 -1.95 4.29
CA PHE A 21 -2.17 -1.28 3.53
C PHE A 21 -3.55 -1.58 4.10
N GLU A 22 -4.43 -0.59 3.97
CA GLU A 22 -5.82 -0.66 4.38
C GLU A 22 -6.69 -0.82 3.14
N LEU A 23 -7.54 -1.85 3.13
CA LEU A 23 -8.56 -2.05 2.12
C LEU A 23 -9.89 -1.51 2.65
N VAL A 24 -10.34 -0.41 2.07
CA VAL A 24 -11.62 0.23 2.38
C VAL A 24 -12.66 -0.24 1.35
N PRO A 25 -13.65 -1.05 1.74
CA PRO A 25 -14.66 -1.53 0.81
C PRO A 25 -15.54 -0.38 0.29
N PRO A 26 -16.11 -0.48 -0.92
CA PRO A 26 -17.04 0.52 -1.43
C PRO A 26 -18.43 0.30 -0.84
N GLY A 27 -18.72 0.88 0.31
CA GLY A 27 -20.03 0.82 0.96
C GLY A 27 -19.93 0.77 2.48
N GLU A 28 -20.97 0.23 3.14
CA GLU A 28 -20.92 -0.10 4.56
C GLU A 28 -20.12 -1.38 4.75
N GLY A 29 -18.90 -1.24 5.25
CA GLY A 29 -18.02 -2.34 5.59
C GLY A 29 -16.86 -1.84 6.43
N MET A 30 -16.36 -2.69 7.32
CA MET A 30 -15.18 -2.36 8.11
C MET A 30 -13.95 -2.35 7.20
N ALA A 31 -13.10 -1.34 7.35
CA ALA A 31 -11.80 -1.33 6.72
C ALA A 31 -10.94 -2.49 7.25
N VAL A 32 -10.22 -3.17 6.37
CA VAL A 32 -9.37 -4.31 6.72
C VAL A 32 -7.91 -3.95 6.49
N ASN A 33 -7.11 -4.13 7.54
CA ASN A 33 -5.67 -3.90 7.46
C ASN A 33 -4.94 -5.19 7.08
N HIS A 34 -4.06 -5.08 6.09
CA HIS A 34 -3.17 -6.13 5.64
C HIS A 34 -1.72 -5.70 5.78
N THR A 35 -0.85 -6.65 6.10
CA THR A 35 0.59 -6.45 6.18
C THR A 35 1.26 -7.49 5.31
N GLU A 36 2.07 -7.03 4.37
CA GLU A 36 2.83 -7.86 3.46
C GLU A 36 4.31 -7.52 3.52
N MET A 37 5.18 -8.51 3.31
CA MET A 37 6.62 -8.32 3.33
C MET A 37 7.29 -9.11 2.23
N ALA A 38 8.27 -8.50 1.57
CA ALA A 38 9.06 -9.14 0.54
C ALA A 38 10.52 -8.69 0.63
N THR A 39 11.42 -9.61 0.39
CA THR A 39 12.85 -9.38 0.20
C THR A 39 13.18 -9.31 -1.29
N PRO A 40 14.31 -8.69 -1.71
CA PRO A 40 14.62 -8.49 -3.13
C PRO A 40 14.82 -9.77 -3.93
N ASP A 41 15.09 -10.90 -3.28
CA ASP A 41 15.12 -12.24 -3.86
C ASP A 41 13.76 -12.66 -4.44
N ARG A 42 12.66 -12.19 -3.84
CA ARG A 42 11.29 -12.31 -4.36
C ARG A 42 10.93 -11.11 -5.20
N THR A 43 11.57 -11.02 -6.36
CA THR A 43 11.53 -9.85 -7.26
C THR A 43 10.12 -9.43 -7.64
N MET A 44 9.18 -10.37 -7.85
CA MET A 44 7.80 -10.05 -8.21
C MET A 44 7.03 -9.39 -7.05
N GLU A 45 7.07 -10.00 -5.87
CA GLU A 45 6.38 -9.49 -4.68
C GLU A 45 7.01 -8.17 -4.22
N PHE A 46 8.34 -8.08 -4.26
CA PHE A 46 9.07 -6.87 -3.93
C PHE A 46 8.70 -5.72 -4.87
N SER A 47 8.67 -5.96 -6.18
CA SER A 47 8.29 -4.93 -7.17
C SER A 47 6.84 -4.49 -6.97
N ARG A 48 5.90 -5.43 -6.77
CA ARG A 48 4.50 -5.11 -6.50
C ARG A 48 4.33 -4.22 -5.27
N LEU A 49 5.02 -4.55 -4.17
CA LEU A 49 4.95 -3.77 -2.93
C LEU A 49 5.56 -2.37 -3.09
N MET A 50 6.61 -2.23 -3.90
CA MET A 50 7.16 -0.92 -4.29
C MET A 50 6.23 -0.13 -5.19
N ASP A 51 5.56 -0.78 -6.15
CA ASP A 51 4.60 -0.14 -7.04
C ASP A 51 3.40 0.40 -6.26
N MET A 52 2.93 -0.33 -5.24
CA MET A 52 1.85 0.14 -4.34
C MET A 52 2.20 1.48 -3.68
N LYS A 53 3.47 1.69 -3.31
CA LYS A 53 3.93 2.98 -2.80
C LYS A 53 3.86 4.06 -3.86
N LEU A 54 4.32 3.77 -5.08
CA LEU A 54 4.31 4.75 -6.17
C LEU A 54 2.87 5.15 -6.53
N TYR A 55 1.92 4.22 -6.52
CA TYR A 55 0.51 4.54 -6.74
C TYR A 55 -0.10 5.40 -5.62
N ASP A 56 0.30 5.23 -4.36
CA ASP A 56 -0.16 6.07 -3.24
C ASP A 56 0.48 7.48 -3.27
N GLU A 57 1.78 7.57 -3.57
CA GLU A 57 2.51 8.85 -3.67
C GLU A 57 2.12 9.65 -4.92
N PHE A 58 1.83 8.95 -6.02
CA PHE A 58 1.50 9.53 -7.32
C PHE A 58 0.08 9.16 -7.75
N ASP A 59 -0.90 9.23 -6.84
CA ASP A 59 -2.33 9.25 -7.18
C ASP A 59 -2.63 10.53 -8.01
N ILE A 60 -2.16 10.46 -9.26
CA ILE A 60 -2.31 11.36 -10.40
C ILE A 60 -3.57 10.88 -11.10
N ASP A 61 -4.73 11.10 -10.47
CA ASP A 61 -5.89 11.65 -11.16
C ASP A 61 -6.99 12.09 -10.17
N THR A 62 -7.10 13.40 -9.98
CA THR A 62 -8.36 14.11 -9.64
C THR A 62 -9.10 13.77 -8.34
N LYS A 63 -8.46 13.99 -7.17
CA LYS A 63 -8.99 14.78 -6.03
C LYS A 63 -8.14 14.51 -4.81
N LYS A 64 -7.28 15.48 -4.49
CA LYS A 64 -6.71 15.66 -3.15
C LYS A 64 -7.88 15.73 -2.16
N VAL A 65 -8.19 14.63 -1.48
CA VAL A 65 -9.16 14.65 -0.38
C VAL A 65 -8.54 15.49 0.72
N ALA A 66 -9.16 16.64 0.96
CA ALA A 66 -8.74 17.60 1.96
C ALA A 66 -8.58 16.93 3.33
N THR A 67 -7.40 17.07 3.90
CA THR A 67 -7.21 16.99 5.34
C THR A 67 -8.06 18.09 5.98
N ALA A 68 -9.06 17.68 6.77
CA ALA A 68 -9.73 18.53 7.76
C ALA A 68 -8.99 18.42 9.10
#